data_AF-A0AAU9YU27-F1
#
_entry.id   AF-A0AAU9YU27-F1
#
_cell.length_a   1.000
_cell.length_b   1.000
_cell.length_c   1.000
_cell.angle_alpha   90.00
_cell.angle_beta   90.00
_cell.angle_gamma   90.00
#
_symmetry.space_group_name_H-M   'P 1'
#
loop_
_entity.id
_entity.type
_entity.pdbx_description
1 polymer ?
#
loop_
_entity_poly.entity_id
_entity_poly.type
_entity_poly.pdbx_seq_one_letter_code
_entity_poly.pdbx_strand_id
1 'polypeptide(L)'
;MALLATFLCCLLAAWPCHPGLGVPLAPAGRTPAVGQFWHVTDLHLDPTYHITDDHTKVCASSKGANASNPGPFGDVMCDSPYQLILSAFGFIKNSGQEASFMIWTGDSPPHVPVPELSTSTVIKVITNMTLTVQNLFPNLQVFPALGNHDYWPQDQLPIATSEVYSAVADLWKQWLDREAISTLRKGGFYSQKVANHPDLRIISLNTNLYYGPNIMTLNKTDPANQFEWLENTLNSSLQNKEKVYIIAHIPVGYLPYATGTPAVRRYYNEKLVDIFRKYSPVIAGQFYGHTHRDSLMVLSDRQGSPVNSAFVAPAVTPVRGILEKETNNPGVRLFQYKPGDYTLLDMLQYYLNLTEANLKGESNWTLEYILTQTYGIADLQPRSLHGLAKQFAAIDSKQFLKYYHYYFVSYDSSVTCDQKCKTLQICAIMNLDSISYGDCLKQRFLKHSH
;
A
#
# COMPACT_ATOMS: atom_id res chain seq x y z
N MET A 1 41.53 48.64 -59.44
CA MET A 1 42.44 48.64 -58.28
C MET A 1 41.97 49.71 -57.30
N ALA A 2 42.00 49.38 -56.00
CA ALA A 2 41.93 50.27 -54.83
C ALA A 2 40.65 51.12 -54.63
N LEU A 3 39.74 50.74 -53.73
CA LEU A 3 39.69 50.98 -52.27
C LEU A 3 38.73 52.14 -51.95
N LEU A 4 37.47 51.77 -51.68
CA LEU A 4 36.42 52.65 -51.16
C LEU A 4 36.42 52.57 -49.63
N ALA A 5 36.59 53.72 -48.98
CA ALA A 5 36.22 53.94 -47.59
C ALA A 5 35.11 54.99 -47.58
N THR A 6 33.92 54.62 -47.14
CA THR A 6 32.83 55.58 -46.87
C THR A 6 32.13 55.19 -45.58
N PHE A 7 32.32 56.07 -44.59
CA PHE A 7 31.43 56.29 -43.46
C PHE A 7 30.00 56.47 -43.95
N LEU A 8 29.02 55.85 -43.28
CA LEU A 8 27.70 56.45 -43.11
C LEU A 8 27.02 55.89 -41.86
N CYS A 9 26.64 56.80 -40.98
CA CYS A 9 25.88 56.52 -39.77
C CYS A 9 24.40 56.89 -40.01
N CYS A 10 23.52 56.01 -39.55
CA CYS A 10 22.11 56.21 -39.18
C CYS A 10 21.09 56.68 -40.24
N LEU A 11 20.10 55.83 -40.51
CA LEU A 11 18.71 56.09 -40.10
C LEU A 11 17.83 54.83 -40.19
N LEU A 12 16.98 54.73 -39.17
CA LEU A 12 16.08 53.64 -38.76
C LEU A 12 15.05 53.21 -39.80
N ALA A 13 14.80 51.90 -39.87
CA ALA A 13 13.48 51.35 -40.19
C ALA A 13 13.24 50.08 -39.34
N ALA A 14 12.17 50.12 -38.54
CA ALA A 14 11.77 49.07 -37.63
C ALA A 14 11.04 47.93 -38.37
N TRP A 15 11.39 46.68 -38.07
CA TRP A 15 10.55 45.50 -38.29
C TRP A 15 10.45 44.69 -36.98
N PRO A 16 9.27 44.14 -36.66
CA PRO A 16 9.00 43.55 -35.35
C PRO A 16 9.63 42.17 -35.24
N CYS A 17 10.55 41.99 -34.28
CA CYS A 17 11.03 40.67 -33.88
C CYS A 17 9.89 39.94 -33.15
N HIS A 18 9.41 38.84 -33.73
CA HIS A 18 8.60 37.87 -33.00
C HIS A 18 9.39 37.33 -31.79
N PRO A 19 8.76 37.14 -30.62
CA PRO A 19 9.40 36.42 -29.53
C PRO A 19 9.50 34.95 -29.95
N GLY A 20 10.74 34.50 -30.17
CA GLY A 20 11.03 33.11 -30.49
C GLY A 20 10.47 32.18 -29.42
N LEU A 21 9.85 31.10 -29.87
CA LEU A 21 9.60 29.91 -29.07
C LEU A 21 10.92 29.49 -28.41
N GLY A 22 11.03 29.71 -27.10
CA GLY A 22 12.12 29.17 -26.31
C GLY A 22 12.08 27.65 -26.39
N VAL A 23 13.03 27.06 -27.11
CA VAL A 23 13.26 25.62 -27.10
C VAL A 23 13.60 25.22 -25.65
N PRO A 24 12.89 24.26 -25.05
CA PRO A 24 13.23 23.79 -23.70
C PRO A 24 14.69 23.35 -23.68
N LEU A 25 15.47 23.92 -22.74
CA LEU A 25 16.84 23.48 -22.49
C LEU A 25 16.82 21.98 -22.20
N ALA A 26 17.49 21.20 -23.05
CA ALA A 26 17.62 19.76 -22.84
C ALA A 26 18.30 19.53 -21.47
N PRO A 27 17.75 18.67 -20.60
CA PRO A 27 18.40 18.35 -19.34
C PRO A 27 19.80 17.78 -19.64
N ALA A 28 20.83 18.33 -18.98
CA ALA A 28 22.20 17.85 -19.08
C ALA A 28 22.22 16.33 -18.85
N GLY A 29 23.01 15.58 -19.63
CA GLY A 29 23.03 14.12 -19.78
C GLY A 29 23.31 13.27 -18.53
N ARG A 30 22.66 13.58 -17.40
CA ARG A 30 22.54 12.73 -16.23
C ARG A 30 21.40 11.75 -16.49
N THR A 31 21.59 10.49 -16.11
CA THR A 31 20.48 9.54 -15.97
C THR A 31 19.35 10.20 -15.16
N PRO A 32 18.10 10.19 -15.63
CA PRO A 32 16.98 10.75 -14.86
C PRO A 32 16.98 10.16 -13.46
N ALA A 33 16.83 11.00 -12.43
CA ALA A 33 16.68 10.52 -11.06
C ALA A 33 15.47 9.57 -10.97
N VAL A 34 15.58 8.51 -10.17
CA VAL A 34 14.47 7.58 -9.93
C VAL A 34 13.35 8.32 -9.19
N GLY A 35 12.10 8.05 -9.55
CA GLY A 35 10.96 8.54 -8.78
C GLY A 35 10.78 7.67 -7.53
N GLN A 36 10.33 8.27 -6.43
CA GLN A 36 10.05 7.52 -5.20
C GLN A 36 8.68 7.88 -4.62
N PHE A 37 8.04 6.93 -3.93
CA PHE A 37 6.82 7.19 -3.15
C PHE A 37 6.75 6.31 -1.91
N TRP A 38 6.21 6.88 -0.84
CA TRP A 38 6.00 6.15 0.42
C TRP A 38 4.69 5.36 0.39
N HIS A 39 4.67 4.19 1.02
CA HIS A 39 3.47 3.44 1.33
C HIS A 39 3.40 3.20 2.84
N VAL A 40 2.36 3.75 3.45
CA VAL A 40 2.01 3.54 4.87
C VAL A 40 0.61 2.93 4.96
N THR A 41 0.37 2.08 5.96
CA THR A 41 -0.90 1.39 6.11
C THR A 41 -1.11 0.97 7.55
N ASP A 42 -2.37 0.73 7.93
CA ASP A 42 -2.74 0.05 9.18
C ASP A 42 -2.08 0.73 10.39
N LEU A 43 -2.40 2.02 10.55
CA LEU A 43 -1.85 2.85 11.61
C LEU A 43 -2.43 2.44 12.96
N HIS A 44 -3.74 2.14 12.98
CA HIS A 44 -4.53 1.77 14.15
C HIS A 44 -4.11 2.54 15.41
N LEU A 45 -4.44 3.83 15.46
CA LEU A 45 -4.24 4.63 16.67
C LEU A 45 -5.14 4.09 17.79
N ASP A 46 -4.54 3.69 18.90
CA ASP A 46 -5.25 3.55 20.18
C ASP A 46 -5.09 4.84 21.01
N PRO A 47 -6.13 5.70 21.09
CA PRO A 47 -6.06 6.93 21.87
C PRO A 47 -6.03 6.70 23.39
N THR A 48 -6.29 5.46 23.84
CA THR A 48 -6.31 5.08 25.26
C THR A 48 -4.95 4.62 25.76
N TYR A 49 -3.97 4.41 24.88
CA TYR A 49 -2.67 3.89 25.26
C TYR A 49 -1.98 4.78 26.31
N HIS A 50 -1.70 4.21 27.47
CA HIS A 50 -0.90 4.82 28.52
C HIS A 50 -0.21 3.75 29.38
N ILE A 51 0.98 4.05 29.89
CA ILE A 51 1.72 3.13 30.75
C ILE A 51 1.16 3.22 32.17
N THR A 52 0.80 2.08 32.75
CA THR A 52 0.23 1.96 34.10
C THR A 52 0.55 0.58 34.68
N ASP A 53 0.58 0.45 36.01
CA ASP A 53 0.90 -0.80 36.71
C ASP A 53 -0.13 -1.91 36.41
N ASP A 54 -1.39 -1.53 36.20
CA ASP A 54 -2.43 -2.46 35.78
C ASP A 54 -2.36 -2.67 34.25
N HIS A 55 -1.60 -3.67 33.83
CA HIS A 55 -1.37 -3.97 32.41
C HIS A 55 -2.66 -4.28 31.63
N THR A 56 -3.79 -4.57 32.28
CA THR A 56 -5.10 -4.72 31.61
C THR A 56 -5.72 -3.40 31.17
N LYS A 57 -5.21 -2.27 31.70
CA LYS A 57 -5.69 -0.91 31.43
C LYS A 57 -4.75 -0.09 30.55
N VAL A 58 -3.63 -0.68 30.11
CA VAL A 58 -2.66 0.02 29.28
C VAL A 58 -3.27 0.50 27.97
N CYS A 59 -4.10 -0.33 27.33
CA CYS A 59 -4.73 -0.04 26.06
C CYS A 59 -6.07 -0.76 25.94
N ALA A 60 -7.08 -0.10 25.41
CA ALA A 60 -8.39 -0.70 25.17
C ALA A 60 -8.33 -1.80 24.09
N SER A 61 -7.41 -1.66 23.12
CA SER A 61 -7.20 -2.64 22.06
C SER A 61 -6.80 -4.03 22.57
N SER A 62 -6.23 -4.16 23.77
CA SER A 62 -5.94 -5.48 24.37
C SER A 62 -7.20 -6.21 24.83
N LYS A 63 -8.35 -5.52 24.89
CA LYS A 63 -9.65 -6.07 25.29
C LYS A 63 -9.61 -6.69 26.69
N GLY A 64 -8.89 -6.03 27.61
CA GLY A 64 -8.72 -6.45 29.00
C GLY A 64 -7.63 -7.52 29.22
N ALA A 65 -6.92 -7.93 28.16
CA ALA A 65 -5.72 -8.72 28.32
C ALA A 65 -4.58 -7.87 28.91
N ASN A 66 -3.70 -8.49 29.69
CA ASN A 66 -2.47 -7.83 30.11
C ASN A 66 -1.62 -7.49 28.87
N ALA A 67 -1.26 -6.20 28.73
CA ALA A 67 -0.15 -5.81 27.87
C ALA A 67 1.12 -6.58 28.28
N SER A 68 1.90 -7.04 27.29
CA SER A 68 2.99 -7.99 27.52
C SER A 68 4.18 -7.35 28.21
N ASN A 69 4.71 -6.27 27.64
CA ASN A 69 5.82 -5.48 28.12
C ASN A 69 5.71 -4.05 27.57
N PRO A 70 4.72 -3.26 28.04
CA PRO A 70 4.38 -1.99 27.44
C PRO A 70 5.50 -0.96 27.62
N GLY A 71 5.76 -0.19 26.57
CA GLY A 71 6.72 0.90 26.57
C GLY A 71 6.25 2.11 25.76
N PRO A 72 7.06 3.17 25.66
CA PRO A 72 6.62 4.44 25.06
C PRO A 72 6.20 4.35 23.60
N PHE A 73 6.63 3.31 22.86
CA PHE A 73 6.30 3.10 21.45
C PHE A 73 5.27 2.00 21.24
N GLY A 74 4.70 1.41 22.29
CA GLY A 74 3.61 0.44 22.15
C GLY A 74 3.88 -0.87 22.88
N ASP A 75 3.02 -1.85 22.60
CA ASP A 75 3.10 -3.22 23.08
C ASP A 75 2.50 -4.16 22.02
N VAL A 76 2.95 -5.41 21.95
CA VAL A 76 2.42 -6.38 20.97
C VAL A 76 0.95 -6.76 21.21
N MET A 77 0.40 -6.51 22.41
CA MET A 77 -1.03 -6.70 22.70
C MET A 77 -1.85 -5.45 22.43
N CYS A 78 -1.20 -4.35 22.05
CA CYS A 78 -1.83 -3.06 21.86
C CYS A 78 -1.73 -2.59 20.42
N ASP A 79 -2.73 -1.82 20.02
CA ASP A 79 -2.65 -0.95 18.87
C ASP A 79 -1.71 0.24 19.13
N SER A 80 -1.40 0.99 18.07
CA SER A 80 -0.35 2.00 18.11
C SER A 80 -0.67 3.15 19.07
N PRO A 81 0.22 3.48 20.02
CA PRO A 81 0.17 4.80 20.64
C PRO A 81 0.44 5.88 19.59
N TYR A 82 -0.08 7.08 19.82
CA TYR A 82 0.18 8.23 18.95
C TYR A 82 1.69 8.51 18.75
N GLN A 83 2.50 8.26 19.78
CA GLN A 83 3.95 8.41 19.73
C GLN A 83 4.62 7.49 18.69
N LEU A 84 4.13 6.26 18.52
CA LEU A 84 4.63 5.33 17.50
C LEU A 84 4.36 5.87 16.09
N ILE A 85 3.11 6.28 15.83
CA ILE A 85 2.70 6.84 14.55
C ILE A 85 3.49 8.11 14.23
N LEU A 86 3.66 9.01 15.21
CA LEU A 86 4.50 10.20 15.06
C LEU A 86 5.95 9.84 14.77
N SER A 87 6.50 8.81 15.40
CA SER A 87 7.87 8.38 15.12
C SER A 87 8.04 7.87 13.69
N ALA A 88 7.05 7.15 13.14
CA ALA A 88 7.06 6.67 11.76
C ALA A 88 7.07 7.83 10.75
N PHE A 89 6.17 8.80 10.92
CA PHE A 89 6.13 9.98 10.05
C PHE A 89 7.32 10.91 10.29
N GLY A 90 7.82 11.02 11.51
CA GLY A 90 9.04 11.73 11.84
C GLY A 90 10.26 11.14 11.13
N PHE A 91 10.36 9.81 11.10
CA PHE A 91 11.38 9.10 10.32
C PHE A 91 11.23 9.39 8.82
N ILE A 92 10.04 9.24 8.24
CA ILE A 92 9.78 9.52 6.81
C ILE A 92 10.26 10.94 6.45
N LYS A 93 9.88 11.93 7.25
CA LYS A 93 10.25 13.34 7.06
C LYS A 93 11.76 13.59 7.12
N ASN A 94 12.47 12.89 8.00
CA ASN A 94 13.90 13.10 8.26
C ASN A 94 14.81 12.08 7.56
N SER A 95 14.24 11.17 6.76
CA SER A 95 14.96 10.07 6.10
C SER A 95 15.97 10.51 5.03
N GLY A 96 15.88 11.77 4.58
CA GLY A 96 16.64 12.28 3.44
C GLY A 96 16.20 11.73 2.07
N GLN A 97 15.10 10.97 2.02
CA GLN A 97 14.52 10.44 0.79
C GLN A 97 13.56 11.45 0.17
N GLU A 98 13.66 11.65 -1.15
CA GLU A 98 12.80 12.54 -1.92
C GLU A 98 11.64 11.74 -2.52
N ALA A 99 10.41 12.00 -2.06
CA ALA A 99 9.23 11.30 -2.53
C ALA A 99 8.27 12.24 -3.27
N SER A 100 7.79 11.82 -4.43
CA SER A 100 6.83 12.58 -5.24
C SER A 100 5.42 12.55 -4.67
N PHE A 101 5.06 11.48 -3.97
CA PHE A 101 3.76 11.28 -3.33
C PHE A 101 3.83 10.21 -2.23
N MET A 102 2.73 10.02 -1.51
CA MET A 102 2.52 8.93 -0.57
C MET A 102 1.20 8.21 -0.87
N ILE A 103 1.16 6.91 -0.69
CA ILE A 103 -0.08 6.13 -0.64
C ILE A 103 -0.34 5.72 0.81
N TRP A 104 -1.59 5.84 1.25
CA TRP A 104 -2.01 5.52 2.61
C TRP A 104 -3.23 4.58 2.57
N THR A 105 -3.03 3.28 2.77
CA THR A 105 -4.09 2.28 2.53
C THR A 105 -4.98 1.99 3.73
N GLY A 106 -5.27 3.01 4.55
CA GLY A 106 -6.34 2.99 5.54
C GLY A 106 -6.02 2.34 6.89
N ASP A 107 -7.09 2.05 7.62
CA ASP A 107 -7.15 1.46 8.96
C ASP A 107 -6.51 2.33 10.05
N SER A 108 -7.27 3.35 10.44
CA SER A 108 -6.87 4.35 11.43
C SER A 108 -7.40 4.06 12.84
N PRO A 109 -8.66 3.67 13.06
CA PRO A 109 -9.18 3.37 14.40
C PRO A 109 -8.63 2.06 15.01
N PRO A 110 -8.69 1.89 16.34
CA PRO A 110 -8.14 0.70 17.01
C PRO A 110 -9.10 -0.49 16.96
N HIS A 111 -8.57 -1.68 17.30
CA HIS A 111 -9.29 -2.94 17.42
C HIS A 111 -9.99 -3.09 18.79
N VAL A 112 -11.03 -2.30 19.00
CA VAL A 112 -11.90 -2.37 20.17
C VAL A 112 -13.29 -2.92 19.80
N PRO A 113 -14.07 -3.46 20.74
CA PRO A 113 -15.44 -3.86 20.48
C PRO A 113 -16.27 -2.72 19.88
N VAL A 114 -17.16 -3.04 18.93
CA VAL A 114 -18.03 -2.06 18.24
C VAL A 114 -18.70 -1.04 19.18
N PRO A 115 -19.24 -1.42 20.36
CA PRO A 115 -19.88 -0.46 21.28
C PRO A 115 -18.94 0.58 21.90
N GLU A 116 -17.62 0.37 21.85
CA GLU A 116 -16.62 1.31 22.38
C GLU A 116 -16.21 2.37 21.35
N LEU A 117 -16.66 2.21 20.10
CA LEU A 117 -16.53 3.22 19.05
C LEU A 117 -17.89 3.80 18.68
N SER A 118 -17.83 4.84 17.84
CA SER A 118 -18.98 5.46 17.20
C SER A 118 -18.55 6.06 15.86
N THR A 119 -19.49 6.42 14.99
CA THR A 119 -19.20 7.14 13.74
C THR A 119 -18.35 8.39 13.99
N SER A 120 -18.67 9.17 15.03
CA SER A 120 -17.94 10.40 15.35
C SER A 120 -16.53 10.11 15.88
N THR A 121 -16.34 9.06 16.67
CA THR A 121 -15.02 8.62 17.14
C THR A 121 -14.15 8.16 15.96
N VAL A 122 -14.70 7.36 15.05
CA VAL A 122 -14.00 6.92 13.83
C VAL A 122 -13.57 8.12 12.99
N ILE A 123 -14.49 9.05 12.69
CA ILE A 123 -14.18 10.28 11.93
C ILE A 123 -13.11 11.10 12.65
N LYS A 124 -13.15 11.21 13.99
CA LYS A 124 -12.16 11.94 14.78
C LYS A 124 -10.77 11.32 14.67
N VAL A 125 -10.65 9.99 14.68
CA VAL A 125 -9.36 9.31 14.51
C VAL A 125 -8.82 9.50 13.09
N ILE A 126 -9.66 9.33 12.05
CA ILE A 126 -9.26 9.57 10.65
C ILE A 126 -8.85 11.04 10.45
N THR A 127 -9.56 11.97 11.08
CA THR A 127 -9.23 13.40 11.07
C THR A 127 -7.86 13.63 11.71
N ASN A 128 -7.58 13.03 12.87
CA ASN A 128 -6.29 13.16 13.54
C ASN A 128 -5.15 12.65 12.65
N MET A 129 -5.27 11.45 12.07
CA MET A 129 -4.26 10.90 11.17
C MET A 129 -4.07 11.76 9.93
N THR A 130 -5.17 12.21 9.32
CA THR A 130 -5.11 13.11 8.17
C THR A 130 -4.36 14.39 8.52
N LEU A 131 -4.77 15.13 9.57
CA LEU A 131 -4.13 16.38 9.97
C LEU A 131 -2.66 16.20 10.36
N THR A 132 -2.31 15.07 11.00
CA THR A 132 -0.92 14.73 11.32
C THR A 132 -0.06 14.66 10.06
N VAL A 133 -0.55 13.95 9.04
CA VAL A 133 0.14 13.84 7.74
C VAL A 133 0.22 15.20 7.05
N GLN A 134 -0.87 15.96 7.02
CA GLN A 134 -0.91 17.29 6.39
C GLN A 134 0.07 18.27 7.04
N ASN A 135 0.17 18.26 8.38
CA ASN A 135 1.07 19.14 9.12
C ASN A 135 2.54 18.77 8.91
N LEU A 136 2.85 17.47 8.83
CA LEU A 136 4.23 17.00 8.63
C LEU A 136 4.69 17.14 7.17
N PHE A 137 3.78 16.97 6.21
CA PHE A 137 4.04 16.94 4.78
C PHE A 137 3.09 17.87 3.98
N PRO A 138 3.14 19.21 4.21
CA PRO A 138 2.18 20.14 3.61
C PRO A 138 2.21 20.21 2.08
N ASN A 139 3.34 19.81 1.46
CA ASN A 139 3.55 19.87 0.02
C ASN A 139 3.50 18.48 -0.65
N LEU A 140 3.21 17.41 0.09
CA LEU A 140 3.18 16.06 -0.44
C LEU A 140 1.74 15.68 -0.82
N GLN A 141 1.53 15.25 -2.07
CA GLN A 141 0.26 14.66 -2.47
C GLN A 141 0.14 13.26 -1.84
N VAL A 142 -0.97 13.01 -1.14
CA VAL A 142 -1.26 11.72 -0.52
C VAL A 142 -2.47 11.10 -1.19
N PHE A 143 -2.44 9.80 -1.45
CA PHE A 143 -3.56 9.03 -1.99
C PHE A 143 -4.05 8.04 -0.94
N PRO A 144 -5.10 8.39 -0.16
CA PRO A 144 -5.64 7.51 0.85
C PRO A 144 -6.63 6.50 0.25
N ALA A 145 -6.68 5.29 0.81
CA ALA A 145 -7.79 4.36 0.69
C ALA A 145 -8.40 4.13 2.08
N LEU A 146 -9.70 3.85 2.13
CA LEU A 146 -10.37 3.46 3.39
C LEU A 146 -10.07 1.98 3.70
N GLY A 147 -9.81 1.69 4.96
CA GLY A 147 -9.78 0.34 5.49
C GLY A 147 -11.09 -0.09 6.14
N ASN A 148 -11.16 -1.34 6.62
CA ASN A 148 -12.40 -1.89 7.18
C ASN A 148 -12.69 -1.35 8.59
N HIS A 149 -11.67 -0.89 9.33
CA HIS A 149 -11.83 -0.19 10.61
C HIS A 149 -12.16 1.30 10.45
N ASP A 150 -11.99 1.89 9.26
CA ASP A 150 -12.33 3.29 8.97
C ASP A 150 -13.86 3.51 8.79
N TYR A 151 -14.70 2.70 9.43
CA TYR A 151 -16.15 2.84 9.42
C TYR A 151 -16.75 2.37 10.76
N TRP A 152 -17.94 2.86 11.10
CA TRP A 152 -18.69 2.39 12.26
C TRP A 152 -20.10 1.95 11.88
N PRO A 153 -20.54 0.73 12.28
CA PRO A 153 -19.71 -0.35 12.84
C PRO A 153 -18.59 -0.80 11.87
N GLN A 154 -17.48 -1.33 12.40
CA GLN A 154 -16.37 -1.82 11.58
C GLN A 154 -16.85 -2.82 10.51
N ASP A 155 -16.16 -2.86 9.38
CA ASP A 155 -16.43 -3.67 8.20
C ASP A 155 -17.70 -3.32 7.41
N GLN A 156 -18.67 -2.61 7.99
CA GLN A 156 -20.01 -2.40 7.40
C GLN A 156 -20.05 -1.22 6.41
N LEU A 157 -19.04 -1.12 5.53
CA LEU A 157 -18.93 -0.04 4.56
C LEU A 157 -20.09 -0.10 3.53
N PRO A 158 -20.88 0.99 3.36
CA PRO A 158 -22.09 0.97 2.56
C PRO A 158 -21.83 1.16 1.06
N ILE A 159 -22.84 0.84 0.25
CA ILE A 159 -22.82 0.98 -1.21
C ILE A 159 -23.27 2.35 -1.72
N ALA A 160 -23.57 3.28 -0.81
CA ALA A 160 -24.05 4.62 -1.11
C ALA A 160 -23.37 5.63 -0.16
N THR A 161 -23.65 6.91 -0.38
CA THR A 161 -23.10 7.99 0.46
C THR A 161 -23.39 7.75 1.94
N SER A 162 -22.44 8.16 2.78
CA SER A 162 -22.49 8.04 4.22
C SER A 162 -21.84 9.25 4.88
N GLU A 163 -22.05 9.39 6.19
CA GLU A 163 -21.39 10.43 6.98
C GLU A 163 -19.87 10.29 6.93
N VAL A 164 -19.35 9.06 7.05
CA VAL A 164 -17.91 8.79 6.96
C VAL A 164 -17.37 9.12 5.57
N TYR A 165 -18.01 8.65 4.49
CA TYR A 165 -17.56 8.95 3.11
C TYR A 165 -17.57 10.46 2.84
N SER A 166 -18.58 11.16 3.36
CA SER A 166 -18.65 12.61 3.26
C SER A 166 -17.50 13.28 4.02
N ALA A 167 -17.26 12.86 5.27
CA ALA A 167 -16.21 13.42 6.11
C ALA A 167 -14.81 13.22 5.50
N VAL A 168 -14.46 12.01 5.04
CA VAL A 168 -13.15 11.78 4.42
C VAL A 168 -13.01 12.50 3.08
N ALA A 169 -14.10 12.65 2.34
CA ALA A 169 -14.12 13.48 1.14
C ALA A 169 -14.10 15.00 1.42
N ASP A 170 -14.22 15.43 2.67
CA ASP A 170 -13.93 16.81 3.09
C ASP A 170 -12.47 16.93 3.53
N LEU A 171 -12.00 15.98 4.33
CA LEU A 171 -10.63 15.91 4.85
C LEU A 171 -9.56 15.79 3.75
N TRP A 172 -9.83 15.03 2.69
CA TRP A 172 -8.86 14.71 1.64
C TRP A 172 -8.93 15.64 0.42
N LYS A 173 -9.75 16.70 0.47
CA LYS A 173 -9.92 17.66 -0.65
C LYS A 173 -8.64 18.30 -1.14
N GLN A 174 -7.67 18.51 -0.26
CA GLN A 174 -6.39 19.12 -0.65
C GLN A 174 -5.51 18.22 -1.53
N TRP A 175 -5.78 16.91 -1.54
CA TRP A 175 -5.00 15.95 -2.33
C TRP A 175 -5.70 15.49 -3.61
N LEU A 176 -7.01 15.75 -3.72
CA LEU A 176 -7.91 15.14 -4.68
C LEU A 176 -8.73 16.18 -5.45
N ASP A 177 -8.90 15.96 -6.75
CA ASP A 177 -9.72 16.79 -7.61
C ASP A 177 -11.21 16.57 -7.36
N ARG A 178 -12.03 17.47 -7.92
CA ARG A 178 -13.50 17.46 -7.74
C ARG A 178 -14.16 16.14 -8.17
N GLU A 179 -13.66 15.51 -9.23
CA GLU A 179 -14.17 14.22 -9.70
C GLU A 179 -13.89 13.10 -8.72
N ALA A 180 -12.66 13.04 -8.19
CA ALA A 180 -12.27 12.07 -7.18
C ALA A 180 -13.08 12.25 -5.88
N ILE A 181 -13.29 13.50 -5.46
CA ILE A 181 -14.14 13.82 -4.30
C ILE A 181 -15.59 13.38 -4.52
N SER A 182 -16.12 13.53 -5.74
CA SER A 182 -17.48 13.10 -6.09
C SER A 182 -17.66 11.58 -5.98
N THR A 183 -16.73 10.77 -6.50
CA THR A 183 -16.83 9.31 -6.40
C THR A 183 -16.56 8.81 -4.98
N LEU A 184 -15.61 9.46 -4.27
CA LEU A 184 -15.30 9.15 -2.87
C LEU A 184 -16.53 9.31 -1.98
N ARG A 185 -17.28 10.42 -2.12
CA ARG A 185 -18.55 10.61 -1.38
C ARG A 185 -19.58 9.54 -1.65
N LYS A 186 -19.63 9.02 -2.88
CA LYS A 186 -20.66 8.06 -3.30
C LYS A 186 -20.37 6.63 -2.82
N GLY A 187 -19.11 6.20 -2.85
CA GLY A 187 -18.77 4.78 -2.65
C GLY A 187 -17.43 4.50 -1.98
N GLY A 188 -16.72 5.52 -1.48
CA GLY A 188 -15.43 5.32 -0.80
C GLY A 188 -14.25 5.04 -1.74
N PHE A 189 -14.41 5.20 -3.07
CA PHE A 189 -13.37 4.93 -4.08
C PHE A 189 -13.22 6.11 -5.04
N TYR A 190 -12.05 6.23 -5.67
CA TYR A 190 -11.77 7.29 -6.66
C TYR A 190 -10.57 6.95 -7.54
N SER A 191 -10.37 7.78 -8.58
CA SER A 191 -9.09 7.82 -9.30
C SER A 191 -8.58 9.25 -9.37
N GLN A 192 -7.26 9.42 -9.37
CA GLN A 192 -6.62 10.73 -9.36
C GLN A 192 -5.32 10.66 -10.15
N LYS A 193 -5.05 11.68 -10.99
CA LYS A 193 -3.74 11.83 -11.63
C LYS A 193 -2.73 12.35 -10.62
N VAL A 194 -1.50 11.86 -10.70
CA VAL A 194 -0.40 12.37 -9.87
C VAL A 194 0.04 13.73 -10.40
N ALA A 195 0.01 14.77 -9.57
CA ALA A 195 0.13 16.17 -10.03
C ALA A 195 1.42 16.44 -10.83
N ASN A 196 2.55 15.88 -10.38
CA ASN A 196 3.85 16.04 -11.03
C ASN A 196 4.15 14.95 -12.10
N HIS A 197 3.21 14.00 -12.29
CA HIS A 197 3.33 12.86 -13.19
C HIS A 197 1.96 12.56 -13.82
N PRO A 198 1.45 13.45 -14.70
CA PRO A 198 0.05 13.38 -15.16
C PRO A 198 -0.29 12.15 -16.00
N ASP A 199 0.71 11.40 -16.45
CA ASP A 199 0.56 10.11 -17.15
C ASP A 199 0.50 8.91 -16.18
N LEU A 200 0.63 9.15 -14.87
CA LEU A 200 0.37 8.18 -13.81
C LEU A 200 -0.96 8.51 -13.12
N ARG A 201 -1.84 7.52 -13.08
CA ARG A 201 -3.11 7.56 -12.35
C ARG A 201 -3.08 6.60 -11.17
N ILE A 202 -3.50 7.09 -10.01
CA ILE A 202 -3.80 6.25 -8.85
C ILE A 202 -5.29 5.90 -8.91
N ILE A 203 -5.62 4.62 -8.77
CA ILE A 203 -6.98 4.14 -8.55
C ILE A 203 -7.04 3.63 -7.12
N SER A 204 -7.77 4.34 -6.27
CA SER A 204 -8.03 3.95 -4.88
C SER A 204 -9.36 3.23 -4.78
N LEU A 205 -9.30 1.91 -4.60
CA LEU A 205 -10.47 1.04 -4.48
C LEU A 205 -10.98 0.96 -3.05
N ASN A 206 -12.28 0.76 -2.91
CA ASN A 206 -12.91 0.39 -1.65
C ASN A 206 -13.16 -1.13 -1.67
N THR A 207 -12.11 -1.91 -1.42
CA THR A 207 -12.19 -3.39 -1.39
C THR A 207 -12.89 -3.92 -0.15
N ASN A 208 -13.17 -3.07 0.85
CA ASN A 208 -13.97 -3.43 2.01
C ASN A 208 -15.42 -3.77 1.63
N LEU A 209 -15.91 -3.26 0.48
CA LEU A 209 -17.20 -3.68 -0.10
C LEU A 209 -17.21 -5.19 -0.43
N TYR A 210 -16.04 -5.78 -0.61
CA TYR A 210 -15.90 -7.18 -0.98
C TYR A 210 -15.57 -8.09 0.21
N TYR A 211 -15.33 -7.52 1.39
CA TYR A 211 -14.90 -8.24 2.58
C TYR A 211 -15.97 -9.21 3.09
N GLY A 212 -15.54 -10.35 3.63
CA GLY A 212 -16.43 -11.40 4.15
C GLY A 212 -17.44 -10.90 5.19
N PRO A 213 -16.97 -10.17 6.23
CA PRO A 213 -17.81 -9.59 7.28
C PRO A 213 -18.78 -8.46 6.87
N ASN A 214 -18.64 -7.84 5.69
CA ASN A 214 -19.47 -6.68 5.32
C ASN A 214 -20.89 -7.10 4.91
N ILE A 215 -21.87 -7.01 5.81
CA ILE A 215 -23.24 -7.47 5.53
C ILE A 215 -23.96 -6.60 4.49
N MET A 216 -23.52 -5.34 4.31
CA MET A 216 -24.14 -4.36 3.41
C MET A 216 -24.06 -4.76 1.94
N THR A 217 -23.13 -5.67 1.60
CA THR A 217 -22.86 -6.10 0.22
C THR A 217 -23.21 -7.56 -0.06
N LEU A 218 -23.92 -8.22 0.86
CA LEU A 218 -24.45 -9.56 0.61
C LEU A 218 -25.38 -9.57 -0.61
N ASN A 219 -25.20 -10.58 -1.47
CA ASN A 219 -25.97 -10.77 -2.71
C ASN A 219 -25.95 -9.58 -3.70
N LYS A 220 -24.93 -8.72 -3.64
CA LYS A 220 -24.68 -7.69 -4.65
C LYS A 220 -23.72 -8.22 -5.71
N THR A 221 -23.97 -7.93 -6.98
CA THR A 221 -23.10 -8.34 -8.10
C THR A 221 -22.03 -7.29 -8.42
N ASP A 222 -22.32 -6.03 -8.12
CA ASP A 222 -21.39 -4.91 -8.23
C ASP A 222 -21.71 -3.83 -7.17
N PRO A 223 -21.28 -4.03 -5.91
CA PRO A 223 -21.58 -3.07 -4.85
C PRO A 223 -20.98 -1.69 -5.18
N ALA A 224 -21.83 -0.66 -5.10
CA ALA A 224 -21.52 0.72 -5.48
C ALA A 224 -21.11 0.95 -6.95
N ASN A 225 -21.41 0.01 -7.86
CA ASN A 225 -20.99 0.02 -9.27
C ASN A 225 -19.47 0.17 -9.45
N GLN A 226 -18.69 -0.32 -8.48
CA GLN A 226 -17.24 -0.12 -8.45
C GLN A 226 -16.53 -0.95 -9.54
N PHE A 227 -17.03 -2.14 -9.92
CA PHE A 227 -16.44 -2.91 -11.02
C PHE A 227 -16.67 -2.24 -12.37
N GLU A 228 -17.90 -1.82 -12.66
CA GLU A 228 -18.20 -1.07 -13.87
C GLU A 228 -17.35 0.21 -13.96
N TRP A 229 -17.30 0.97 -12.86
CA TRP A 229 -16.47 2.18 -12.78
C TRP A 229 -14.97 1.88 -12.99
N LEU A 230 -14.46 0.79 -12.40
CA LEU A 230 -13.07 0.38 -12.53
C LEU A 230 -12.72 0.01 -13.96
N GLU A 231 -13.54 -0.80 -14.62
CA GLU A 231 -13.33 -1.17 -16.03
C GLU A 231 -13.35 0.06 -16.94
N ASN A 232 -14.30 0.98 -16.73
CA ASN A 232 -14.37 2.23 -17.50
C ASN A 232 -13.13 3.11 -17.27
N THR A 233 -12.67 3.22 -16.03
CA THR A 233 -11.48 4.02 -15.67
C THR A 233 -10.19 3.43 -16.25
N LEU A 234 -10.02 2.10 -16.20
CA LEU A 234 -8.88 1.41 -16.79
C LEU A 234 -8.90 1.47 -18.32
N ASN A 235 -10.08 1.35 -18.93
CA ASN A 235 -10.23 1.52 -20.38
C ASN A 235 -9.90 2.95 -20.82
N SER A 236 -10.34 3.97 -20.07
CA SER A 236 -9.95 5.36 -20.32
C SER A 236 -8.44 5.56 -20.18
N SER A 237 -7.82 4.98 -19.16
CA SER A 237 -6.37 5.03 -18.95
C SER A 237 -5.61 4.38 -20.12
N LEU A 238 -6.10 3.23 -20.62
CA LEU A 238 -5.56 2.57 -21.82
C LEU A 238 -5.61 3.48 -23.05
N GLN A 239 -6.76 4.11 -23.31
CA GLN A 239 -6.96 5.01 -24.46
C GLN A 239 -6.08 6.26 -24.38
N ASN A 240 -5.90 6.78 -23.16
CA ASN A 240 -5.10 7.98 -22.88
C ASN A 240 -3.61 7.67 -22.69
N LYS A 241 -3.18 6.41 -22.84
CA LYS A 241 -1.79 5.96 -22.66
C LYS A 241 -1.23 6.26 -21.26
N GLU A 242 -2.10 6.27 -20.25
CA GLU A 242 -1.73 6.40 -18.85
C GLU A 242 -1.22 5.06 -18.31
N LYS A 243 -0.42 5.11 -17.24
CA LYS A 243 -0.16 3.95 -16.37
C LYS A 243 -0.92 4.09 -15.07
N VAL A 244 -1.25 2.94 -14.47
CA VAL A 244 -2.07 2.89 -13.28
C VAL A 244 -1.37 2.19 -12.13
N TYR A 245 -1.40 2.81 -10.96
CA TYR A 245 -1.21 2.11 -9.70
C TYR A 245 -2.56 1.89 -9.02
N ILE A 246 -2.85 0.64 -8.68
CA ILE A 246 -4.02 0.27 -7.89
C ILE A 246 -3.62 0.33 -6.41
N ILE A 247 -4.36 1.08 -5.61
CA ILE A 247 -4.25 1.02 -4.14
C ILE A 247 -5.59 0.57 -3.58
N ALA A 248 -5.55 -0.26 -2.54
CA ALA A 248 -6.73 -0.62 -1.77
C ALA A 248 -6.30 -1.08 -0.38
N HIS A 249 -7.25 -1.23 0.53
CA HIS A 249 -6.94 -1.78 1.85
C HIS A 249 -6.81 -3.31 1.81
N ILE A 250 -7.93 -4.01 1.62
CA ILE A 250 -7.95 -5.49 1.61
C ILE A 250 -7.44 -6.01 0.26
N PRO A 251 -6.44 -6.92 0.24
CA PRO A 251 -5.89 -7.45 -0.99
C PRO A 251 -6.84 -8.40 -1.73
N VAL A 252 -6.57 -8.60 -3.02
CA VAL A 252 -7.05 -9.78 -3.75
C VAL A 252 -6.22 -11.01 -3.39
N GLY A 253 -6.62 -12.18 -3.86
CA GLY A 253 -5.91 -13.44 -3.65
C GLY A 253 -6.28 -14.12 -2.34
N TYR A 254 -5.37 -15.00 -1.90
CA TYR A 254 -5.57 -15.91 -0.79
C TYR A 254 -4.71 -15.52 0.41
N LEU A 255 -5.24 -15.71 1.62
CA LEU A 255 -4.50 -15.46 2.85
C LEU A 255 -3.35 -16.48 2.97
N PRO A 256 -2.09 -16.02 3.08
CA PRO A 256 -0.92 -16.90 2.97
C PRO A 256 -0.72 -17.82 4.19
N TYR A 257 -1.50 -17.62 5.24
CA TYR A 257 -1.50 -18.40 6.49
C TYR A 257 -2.73 -19.32 6.64
N ALA A 258 -3.68 -19.30 5.69
CA ALA A 258 -4.92 -20.07 5.79
C ALA A 258 -5.21 -20.89 4.51
N THR A 259 -5.70 -22.12 4.70
CA THR A 259 -6.00 -23.01 3.56
C THR A 259 -7.32 -22.63 2.89
N GLY A 260 -7.26 -22.17 1.63
CA GLY A 260 -8.46 -22.02 0.79
C GLY A 260 -9.31 -20.78 1.13
N THR A 261 -8.73 -19.83 1.86
CA THR A 261 -9.43 -18.63 2.31
C THR A 261 -9.01 -17.42 1.48
N PRO A 262 -9.84 -16.92 0.55
CA PRO A 262 -9.58 -15.66 -0.13
C PRO A 262 -9.75 -14.48 0.85
N ALA A 263 -8.97 -13.41 0.68
CA ALA A 263 -9.01 -12.24 1.56
C ALA A 263 -10.34 -11.47 1.44
N VAL A 264 -10.93 -11.46 0.25
CA VAL A 264 -12.30 -10.98 -0.02
C VAL A 264 -13.19 -12.15 -0.46
N ARG A 265 -14.51 -11.97 -0.48
CA ARG A 265 -15.42 -13.06 -0.90
C ARG A 265 -15.04 -13.55 -2.31
N ARG A 266 -15.02 -14.87 -2.49
CA ARG A 266 -14.56 -15.54 -3.72
C ARG A 266 -15.12 -14.91 -5.00
N TYR A 267 -16.43 -14.66 -5.07
CA TYR A 267 -17.05 -14.02 -6.25
C TYR A 267 -16.37 -12.71 -6.65
N TYR A 268 -16.11 -11.83 -5.68
CA TYR A 268 -15.46 -10.54 -5.92
C TYR A 268 -13.97 -10.70 -6.22
N ASN A 269 -13.30 -11.65 -5.57
CA ASN A 269 -11.90 -11.97 -5.86
C ASN A 269 -11.72 -12.35 -7.34
N GLU A 270 -12.52 -13.30 -7.84
CA GLU A 270 -12.46 -13.73 -9.24
C GLU A 270 -12.72 -12.57 -10.21
N LYS A 271 -13.73 -11.75 -9.91
CA LYS A 271 -14.09 -10.60 -10.76
C LYS A 271 -12.98 -9.55 -10.82
N LEU A 272 -12.37 -9.20 -9.69
CA LEU A 272 -11.21 -8.29 -9.68
C LEU A 272 -10.01 -8.87 -10.39
N VAL A 273 -9.67 -10.14 -10.13
CA VAL A 273 -8.54 -10.81 -10.76
C VAL A 273 -8.70 -10.84 -12.28
N ASP A 274 -9.91 -11.08 -12.79
CA ASP A 274 -10.19 -11.03 -14.23
C ASP A 274 -10.06 -9.61 -14.82
N ILE A 275 -10.55 -8.58 -14.12
CA ILE A 275 -10.38 -7.18 -14.53
C ILE A 275 -8.89 -6.82 -14.57
N PHE A 276 -8.14 -7.13 -13.51
CA PHE A 276 -6.71 -6.83 -13.44
C PHE A 276 -5.91 -7.60 -14.49
N ARG A 277 -6.30 -8.84 -14.81
CA ARG A 277 -5.69 -9.60 -15.90
C ARG A 277 -5.92 -8.93 -17.26
N LYS A 278 -7.17 -8.55 -17.54
CA LYS A 278 -7.57 -7.86 -18.78
C LYS A 278 -6.83 -6.53 -19.00
N TYR A 279 -6.62 -5.76 -17.93
CA TYR A 279 -5.97 -4.45 -17.99
C TYR A 279 -4.51 -4.44 -17.50
N SER A 280 -3.89 -5.61 -17.37
CA SER A 280 -2.48 -5.73 -16.95
C SER A 280 -1.46 -4.93 -17.79
N PRO A 281 -1.67 -4.61 -19.10
CA PRO A 281 -0.76 -3.72 -19.83
C PRO A 281 -0.72 -2.27 -19.31
N VAL A 282 -1.77 -1.83 -18.61
CA VAL A 282 -1.94 -0.47 -18.07
C VAL A 282 -1.54 -0.41 -16.60
N ILE A 283 -1.85 -1.46 -15.85
CA ILE A 283 -1.57 -1.52 -14.41
C ILE A 283 -0.07 -1.80 -14.20
N ALA A 284 0.65 -0.84 -13.62
CA ALA A 284 2.09 -0.94 -13.36
C ALA A 284 2.42 -1.47 -11.95
N GLY A 285 1.45 -1.54 -11.04
CA GLY A 285 1.62 -2.09 -9.69
C GLY A 285 0.32 -2.04 -8.88
N GLN A 286 0.23 -2.92 -7.88
CA GLN A 286 -0.89 -2.95 -6.92
C GLN A 286 -0.35 -2.93 -5.49
N PHE A 287 -0.98 -2.15 -4.61
CA PHE A 287 -0.50 -1.90 -3.25
C PHE A 287 -1.64 -2.04 -2.24
N TYR A 288 -1.43 -2.89 -1.24
CA TYR A 288 -2.43 -3.30 -0.26
C TYR A 288 -1.90 -3.21 1.17
N GLY A 289 -2.80 -3.26 2.16
CA GLY A 289 -2.50 -3.37 3.59
C GLY A 289 -3.25 -4.54 4.22
N HIS A 290 -3.97 -4.27 5.31
CA HIS A 290 -4.94 -5.14 6.00
C HIS A 290 -4.34 -6.35 6.72
N THR A 291 -3.41 -7.07 6.09
CA THR A 291 -2.88 -8.33 6.66
C THR A 291 -1.85 -8.08 7.76
N HIS A 292 -1.33 -6.85 7.86
CA HIS A 292 -0.24 -6.43 8.74
C HIS A 292 1.05 -7.22 8.49
N ARG A 293 1.23 -7.79 7.29
CA ARG A 293 2.39 -8.62 6.96
C ARG A 293 3.02 -8.19 5.64
N ASP A 294 4.32 -8.36 5.54
CA ASP A 294 5.03 -8.12 4.29
C ASP A 294 4.79 -9.32 3.35
N SER A 295 4.09 -9.10 2.25
CA SER A 295 3.79 -10.16 1.29
C SER A 295 3.84 -9.69 -0.14
N LEU A 296 4.21 -10.62 -1.01
CA LEU A 296 4.27 -10.43 -2.46
C LEU A 296 3.21 -11.30 -3.12
N MET A 297 2.67 -10.81 -4.23
CA MET A 297 1.74 -11.54 -5.07
C MET A 297 2.07 -11.30 -6.53
N VAL A 298 1.96 -12.34 -7.35
CA VAL A 298 2.18 -12.25 -8.79
C VAL A 298 0.95 -12.75 -9.52
N LEU A 299 0.23 -11.82 -10.15
CA LEU A 299 -0.88 -12.16 -11.04
C LEU A 299 -0.33 -12.71 -12.35
N SER A 300 -0.83 -13.87 -12.75
CA SER A 300 -0.56 -14.47 -14.05
C SER A 300 -1.77 -14.39 -14.99
N ASP A 301 -1.51 -14.34 -16.29
CA ASP A 301 -2.54 -14.51 -17.32
C ASP A 301 -3.08 -15.95 -17.35
N ARG A 302 -4.04 -16.22 -18.24
CA ARG A 302 -4.66 -17.56 -18.35
C ARG A 302 -3.71 -18.61 -18.94
N GLN A 303 -2.58 -18.19 -19.50
CA GLN A 303 -1.52 -19.04 -20.06
C GLN A 303 -0.40 -19.28 -19.04
N GLY A 304 -0.48 -18.68 -17.84
CA GLY A 304 0.51 -18.82 -16.77
C GLY A 304 1.70 -17.86 -16.89
N SER A 305 1.65 -16.87 -17.78
CA SER A 305 2.69 -15.83 -17.84
C SER A 305 2.43 -14.77 -16.77
N PRO A 306 3.44 -14.33 -16.01
CA PRO A 306 3.25 -13.28 -15.01
C PRO A 306 3.02 -11.91 -15.68
N VAL A 307 1.96 -11.22 -15.28
CA VAL A 307 1.51 -9.96 -15.90
C VAL A 307 1.33 -8.80 -14.91
N ASN A 308 1.24 -9.05 -13.60
CA ASN A 308 1.16 -7.97 -12.62
C ASN A 308 1.80 -8.31 -11.28
N SER A 309 2.44 -7.31 -10.67
CA SER A 309 3.07 -7.39 -9.35
C SER A 309 2.19 -6.69 -8.32
N ALA A 310 1.94 -7.36 -7.20
CA ALA A 310 1.16 -6.84 -6.10
C ALA A 310 1.93 -6.96 -4.78
N PHE A 311 1.83 -5.93 -3.95
CA PHE A 311 2.60 -5.78 -2.71
C PHE A 311 1.64 -5.50 -1.56
N VAL A 312 1.73 -6.31 -0.51
CA VAL A 312 1.02 -6.09 0.75
C VAL A 312 2.02 -5.54 1.75
N ALA A 313 1.72 -4.38 2.32
CA ALA A 313 2.59 -3.73 3.31
C ALA A 313 2.26 -4.17 4.73
N PRO A 314 3.28 -4.36 5.59
CA PRO A 314 3.06 -4.55 7.00
C PRO A 314 2.53 -3.27 7.64
N ALA A 315 1.91 -3.43 8.81
CA ALA A 315 1.32 -2.34 9.54
C ALA A 315 2.37 -1.51 10.30
N VAL A 316 1.96 -0.29 10.66
CA VAL A 316 2.64 0.45 11.73
C VAL A 316 2.27 -0.15 13.09
N THR A 317 1.00 -0.57 13.28
CA THR A 317 0.60 -1.25 14.53
C THR A 317 1.31 -2.60 14.69
N PRO A 318 1.78 -2.95 15.91
CA PRO A 318 2.35 -4.26 16.22
C PRO A 318 1.33 -5.22 16.85
N VAL A 319 0.04 -4.86 16.88
CA VAL A 319 -0.99 -5.60 17.62
C VAL A 319 -1.09 -7.06 17.16
N ARG A 320 -1.27 -7.97 18.11
CA ARG A 320 -1.68 -9.35 17.87
C ARG A 320 -2.74 -9.81 18.87
N GLY A 321 -3.49 -10.83 18.48
CA GLY A 321 -4.38 -11.55 19.38
C GLY A 321 -3.61 -12.40 20.40
N ILE A 322 -4.25 -12.68 21.54
CA ILE A 322 -3.66 -13.50 22.64
C ILE A 322 -3.23 -14.88 22.15
N LEU A 323 -3.98 -15.46 21.20
CA LEU A 323 -3.74 -16.81 20.67
C LEU A 323 -2.66 -16.85 19.58
N GLU A 324 -2.22 -15.69 19.08
CA GLU A 324 -1.25 -15.61 18.00
C GLU A 324 0.17 -15.62 18.58
N LYS A 325 1.04 -16.48 18.04
CA LYS A 325 2.44 -16.55 18.48
C LYS A 325 3.24 -15.35 17.96
N GLU A 326 3.02 -14.98 16.71
CA GLU A 326 3.80 -13.98 15.99
C GLU A 326 2.98 -12.71 15.73
N THR A 327 3.68 -11.58 15.67
CA THR A 327 3.18 -10.31 15.14
C THR A 327 4.19 -9.72 14.17
N ASN A 328 4.00 -8.47 13.75
CA ASN A 328 4.98 -7.68 13.02
C ASN A 328 5.62 -6.62 13.93
N ASN A 329 6.88 -6.29 13.67
CA ASN A 329 7.37 -4.97 14.06
C ASN A 329 6.65 -3.88 13.25
N PRO A 330 6.57 -2.64 13.77
CA PRO A 330 6.11 -1.49 13.00
C PRO A 330 6.93 -1.30 11.72
N GLY A 331 6.26 -1.15 10.57
CA GLY A 331 6.89 -1.04 9.26
C GLY A 331 6.37 0.12 8.41
N VAL A 332 7.26 0.71 7.61
CA VAL A 332 6.93 1.66 6.53
C VAL A 332 7.81 1.36 5.32
N ARG A 333 7.34 1.62 4.10
CA ARG A 333 8.14 1.31 2.90
C ARG A 333 8.17 2.42 1.86
N LEU A 334 9.24 2.42 1.08
CA LEU A 334 9.50 3.35 -0.01
C LEU A 334 9.69 2.55 -1.30
N PHE A 335 8.92 2.87 -2.33
CA PHE A 335 9.11 2.31 -3.66
C PHE A 335 9.96 3.24 -4.52
N GLN A 336 10.73 2.65 -5.41
CA GLN A 336 11.41 3.35 -6.51
C GLN A 336 10.76 2.96 -7.83
N TYR A 337 10.52 3.93 -8.71
CA TYR A 337 9.95 3.73 -10.03
C TYR A 337 10.69 4.52 -11.10
N LYS A 338 10.59 4.06 -12.34
CA LYS A 338 11.15 4.75 -13.51
C LYS A 338 10.22 5.89 -13.93
N PRO A 339 10.62 7.17 -13.88
CA PRO A 339 9.77 8.26 -14.37
C PRO A 339 9.40 8.09 -15.85
N GLY A 340 8.17 8.42 -16.20
CA GLY A 340 7.63 8.36 -17.57
C GLY A 340 7.09 6.99 -18.02
N ASP A 341 7.55 5.89 -17.42
CA ASP A 341 7.04 4.53 -17.68
C ASP A 341 6.38 3.92 -16.42
N TYR A 342 6.74 4.41 -15.23
CA TYR A 342 6.19 4.02 -13.94
C TYR A 342 6.38 2.54 -13.58
N THR A 343 7.27 1.85 -14.30
CA THR A 343 7.78 0.54 -13.92
C THR A 343 8.45 0.61 -12.56
N LEU A 344 8.09 -0.31 -11.66
CA LEU A 344 8.68 -0.43 -10.33
C LEU A 344 10.10 -1.02 -10.42
N LEU A 345 11.05 -0.32 -9.82
CA LEU A 345 12.47 -0.64 -9.84
C LEU A 345 12.90 -1.34 -8.56
N ASP A 346 12.47 -0.83 -7.40
CA ASP A 346 12.85 -1.38 -6.11
C ASP A 346 11.83 -1.07 -5.01
N MET A 347 11.97 -1.74 -3.87
CA MET A 347 11.25 -1.45 -2.63
C MET A 347 12.23 -1.53 -1.45
N LEU A 348 12.21 -0.48 -0.64
CA LEU A 348 12.97 -0.36 0.59
C LEU A 348 11.98 -0.48 1.75
N GLN A 349 12.10 -1.56 2.52
CA GLN A 349 11.32 -1.77 3.72
C GLN A 349 12.10 -1.23 4.90
N TYR A 350 11.48 -0.37 5.69
CA TYR A 350 12.00 0.15 6.94
C TYR A 350 11.17 -0.38 8.09
N TYR A 351 11.78 -0.51 9.26
CA TYR A 351 11.10 -0.98 10.45
C TYR A 351 11.63 -0.33 11.71
N LEU A 352 10.83 -0.44 12.77
CA LEU A 352 11.25 -0.16 14.13
C LEU A 352 11.33 -1.48 14.90
N ASN A 353 12.50 -1.82 15.45
CA ASN A 353 12.58 -2.89 16.43
C ASN A 353 11.86 -2.43 17.71
N LEU A 354 10.61 -2.85 17.90
CA LEU A 354 9.75 -2.35 18.98
C LEU A 354 10.34 -2.65 20.36
N THR A 355 10.89 -3.85 20.53
CA THR A 355 11.53 -4.28 21.78
C THR A 355 12.71 -3.38 22.13
N GLU A 356 13.60 -3.14 21.16
CA GLU A 356 14.76 -2.27 21.38
C GLU A 356 14.35 -0.81 21.63
N ALA A 357 13.38 -0.31 20.87
CA ALA A 357 12.89 1.06 21.01
C ALA A 357 12.27 1.31 22.39
N ASN A 358 11.47 0.37 22.88
CA ASN A 358 10.89 0.45 24.22
C ASN A 358 11.95 0.35 25.32
N LEU A 359 12.96 -0.52 25.17
CA LEU A 359 14.05 -0.64 26.15
C LEU A 359 14.91 0.61 26.23
N LYS A 360 15.18 1.28 25.10
CA LYS A 360 16.02 2.48 25.04
C LYS A 360 15.25 3.77 25.23
N GLY A 361 13.94 3.78 25.02
CA GLY A 361 13.13 5.00 24.96
C GLY A 361 13.39 5.84 23.70
N GLU A 362 13.97 5.25 22.65
CA GLU A 362 14.33 5.94 21.40
C GLU A 362 13.79 5.19 20.17
N SER A 363 13.20 5.91 19.21
CA SER A 363 12.64 5.32 17.98
C SER A 363 13.66 5.31 16.84
N ASN A 364 14.56 4.33 16.85
CA ASN A 364 15.56 4.15 15.79
C ASN A 364 14.99 3.35 14.60
N TRP A 365 14.19 4.01 13.77
CA TRP A 365 13.73 3.45 12.49
C TRP A 365 14.93 3.19 11.56
N THR A 366 15.03 1.97 11.04
CA THR A 366 16.16 1.55 10.21
C THR A 366 15.68 0.79 8.98
N LEU A 367 16.55 0.71 7.97
CA LEU A 367 16.34 -0.13 6.80
C LEU A 367 16.34 -1.60 7.26
N GLU A 368 15.27 -2.31 6.93
CA GLU A 368 15.19 -3.75 7.11
C GLU A 368 15.85 -4.44 5.91
N TYR A 369 15.41 -4.10 4.71
CA TYR A 369 15.96 -4.66 3.48
C TYR A 369 15.63 -3.83 2.23
N ILE A 370 16.43 -4.05 1.18
CA ILE A 370 16.17 -3.60 -0.19
C ILE A 370 15.83 -4.84 -1.01
N LEU A 371 14.67 -4.87 -1.65
CA LEU A 371 14.10 -6.08 -2.25
C LEU A 371 15.05 -6.69 -3.29
N THR A 372 15.53 -5.88 -4.25
CA THR A 372 16.42 -6.36 -5.31
C THR A 372 17.73 -6.95 -4.76
N GLN A 373 18.36 -6.26 -3.80
CA GLN A 373 19.64 -6.66 -3.21
C GLN A 373 19.51 -7.95 -2.40
N THR A 374 18.43 -8.04 -1.61
CA THR A 374 18.19 -9.16 -0.69
C THR A 374 17.95 -10.47 -1.43
N TYR A 375 17.19 -10.39 -2.52
CA TYR A 375 16.76 -11.54 -3.30
C TYR A 375 17.56 -11.75 -4.59
N GLY A 376 18.47 -10.84 -4.94
CA GLY A 376 19.30 -10.94 -6.13
C GLY A 376 18.48 -10.89 -7.43
N ILE A 377 17.45 -10.05 -7.49
CA ILE A 377 16.61 -9.85 -8.68
C ILE A 377 16.83 -8.45 -9.28
N ALA A 378 16.54 -8.28 -10.56
CA ALA A 378 16.86 -7.05 -11.29
C ALA A 378 15.91 -5.87 -10.99
N ASP A 379 14.62 -6.17 -10.79
CA ASP A 379 13.56 -5.19 -10.59
C ASP A 379 12.31 -5.85 -9.97
N LEU A 380 11.22 -5.07 -9.87
CA LEU A 380 9.93 -5.51 -9.33
C LEU A 380 8.92 -5.92 -10.40
N GLN A 381 9.36 -6.12 -11.65
CA GLN A 381 8.47 -6.54 -12.72
C GLN A 381 7.93 -7.95 -12.48
N PRO A 382 6.75 -8.29 -13.04
CA PRO A 382 6.09 -9.57 -12.77
C PRO A 382 6.98 -10.79 -13.06
N ARG A 383 7.82 -10.73 -14.10
CA ARG A 383 8.75 -11.81 -14.43
C ARG A 383 9.82 -12.03 -13.36
N SER A 384 10.40 -10.94 -12.83
CA SER A 384 11.41 -10.98 -11.76
C SER A 384 10.83 -11.57 -10.49
N LEU A 385 9.66 -11.09 -10.05
CA LEU A 385 8.98 -11.60 -8.86
C LEU A 385 8.48 -13.05 -9.02
N HIS A 386 8.01 -13.43 -10.22
CA HIS A 386 7.64 -14.82 -10.49
C HIS A 386 8.85 -15.75 -10.45
N GLY A 387 10.00 -15.30 -10.95
CA GLY A 387 11.28 -16.00 -10.82
C GLY A 387 11.68 -16.19 -9.36
N LEU A 388 11.53 -15.16 -8.53
CA LEU A 388 11.76 -15.23 -7.09
C LEU A 388 10.82 -16.22 -6.39
N ALA A 389 9.52 -16.19 -6.70
CA ALA A 389 8.55 -17.12 -6.13
C ALA A 389 8.87 -18.59 -6.49
N LYS A 390 9.40 -18.84 -7.70
CA LYS A 390 9.95 -20.16 -8.08
C LYS A 390 11.19 -20.54 -7.27
N GLN A 391 12.09 -19.60 -6.95
CA GLN A 391 13.23 -19.88 -6.06
C GLN A 391 12.76 -20.21 -4.64
N PHE A 392 11.72 -19.55 -4.14
CA PHE A 392 11.14 -19.86 -2.84
C PHE A 392 10.56 -21.30 -2.78
N ALA A 393 10.01 -21.77 -3.89
CA ALA A 393 9.46 -23.12 -4.02
C ALA A 393 10.48 -24.25 -3.90
N ALA A 394 11.77 -23.97 -4.10
CA ALA A 394 12.82 -24.99 -3.99
C ALA A 394 12.90 -25.60 -2.58
N ILE A 395 13.28 -26.88 -2.50
CA ILE A 395 13.56 -27.56 -1.23
C ILE A 395 14.66 -26.78 -0.50
N ASP A 396 14.48 -26.53 0.80
CA ASP A 396 15.42 -25.78 1.66
C ASP A 396 15.84 -24.39 1.13
N SER A 397 14.93 -23.73 0.40
CA SER A 397 15.16 -22.39 -0.14
C SER A 397 15.52 -21.38 0.94
N LYS A 398 16.80 -20.95 0.96
CA LYS A 398 17.29 -19.85 1.81
C LYS A 398 16.57 -18.53 1.53
N GLN A 399 16.14 -18.32 0.29
CA GLN A 399 15.38 -17.13 -0.10
C GLN A 399 13.99 -17.13 0.54
N PHE A 400 13.33 -18.30 0.62
CA PHE A 400 12.06 -18.42 1.33
C PHE A 400 12.20 -18.18 2.83
N LEU A 401 13.27 -18.69 3.45
CA LEU A 401 13.53 -18.43 4.86
C LEU A 401 13.66 -16.92 5.12
N LYS A 402 14.50 -16.21 4.34
CA LYS A 402 14.57 -14.74 4.43
C LYS A 402 13.20 -14.08 4.28
N TYR A 403 12.45 -14.45 3.25
CA TYR A 403 11.09 -13.94 3.02
C TYR A 403 10.18 -14.16 4.23
N TYR A 404 10.23 -15.33 4.86
CA TYR A 404 9.37 -15.63 5.99
C TYR A 404 9.77 -14.88 7.28
N HIS A 405 11.04 -14.53 7.44
CA HIS A 405 11.46 -13.60 8.51
C HIS A 405 10.92 -12.19 8.25
N TYR A 406 11.02 -11.70 7.02
CA TYR A 406 10.51 -10.38 6.62
C TYR A 406 8.98 -10.29 6.59
N TYR A 407 8.29 -11.42 6.39
CA TYR A 407 6.83 -11.51 6.49
C TYR A 407 6.31 -10.95 7.84
N PHE A 408 7.06 -11.15 8.91
CA PHE A 408 6.80 -10.63 10.26
C PHE A 408 7.64 -9.39 10.59
N VAL A 409 8.23 -8.72 9.59
CA VAL A 409 9.08 -7.53 9.78
C VAL A 409 10.19 -7.79 10.81
N SER A 410 10.84 -8.95 10.68
CA SER A 410 11.93 -9.39 11.55
C SER A 410 11.58 -9.41 13.04
N TYR A 411 10.30 -9.61 13.39
CA TYR A 411 9.83 -9.70 14.78
C TYR A 411 10.51 -10.84 15.56
N ASP A 412 10.48 -12.06 15.02
CA ASP A 412 11.13 -13.23 15.62
C ASP A 412 12.15 -13.84 14.66
N SER A 413 13.44 -13.75 15.01
CA SER A 413 14.53 -14.34 14.24
C SER A 413 14.58 -15.87 14.29
N SER A 414 13.85 -16.51 15.20
CA SER A 414 13.74 -17.96 15.35
C SER A 414 12.51 -18.54 14.67
N VAL A 415 11.71 -17.71 13.99
CA VAL A 415 10.47 -18.13 13.34
C VAL A 415 10.76 -19.18 12.28
N THR A 416 9.97 -20.26 12.29
CA THR A 416 10.09 -21.35 11.31
C THR A 416 8.77 -21.55 10.59
N CYS A 417 8.85 -22.05 9.36
CA CYS A 417 7.70 -22.35 8.52
C CYS A 417 7.83 -23.80 8.07
N ASP A 418 6.95 -24.65 8.59
CA ASP A 418 6.89 -26.04 8.19
C ASP A 418 6.44 -26.18 6.72
N GLN A 419 6.40 -27.43 6.23
CA GLN A 419 6.07 -27.69 4.84
C GLN A 419 4.65 -27.22 4.45
N LYS A 420 3.69 -27.29 5.39
CA LYS A 420 2.33 -26.85 5.15
C LYS A 420 2.28 -25.33 5.05
N CYS A 421 2.88 -24.63 6.02
CA CYS A 421 3.06 -23.19 6.02
C CYS A 421 3.70 -22.71 4.71
N LYS A 422 4.81 -23.34 4.28
CA LYS A 422 5.51 -22.98 3.04
C LYS A 422 4.64 -23.22 1.82
N THR A 423 3.86 -24.29 1.80
CA THR A 423 2.91 -24.57 0.71
C THR A 423 1.85 -23.48 0.61
N LEU A 424 1.25 -23.06 1.74
CA LEU A 424 0.24 -22.00 1.76
C LEU A 424 0.81 -20.67 1.29
N GLN A 425 1.96 -20.26 1.83
CA GLN A 425 2.67 -19.04 1.44
C GLN A 425 2.91 -18.99 -0.08
N ILE A 426 3.55 -20.03 -0.64
CA ILE A 426 3.89 -20.01 -2.07
C ILE A 426 2.66 -20.10 -2.96
N CYS A 427 1.65 -20.89 -2.58
CA CYS A 427 0.43 -20.96 -3.37
C CYS A 427 -0.31 -19.62 -3.36
N ALA A 428 -0.35 -18.90 -2.24
CA ALA A 428 -0.93 -17.56 -2.16
C ALA A 428 -0.13 -16.51 -2.97
N ILE A 429 1.21 -16.56 -2.93
CA ILE A 429 2.08 -15.65 -3.71
C ILE A 429 1.84 -15.80 -5.22
N MET A 430 1.71 -17.04 -5.70
CA MET A 430 1.73 -17.32 -7.15
C MET A 430 0.33 -17.47 -7.78
N ASN A 431 -0.73 -17.65 -6.99
CA ASN A 431 -2.04 -18.05 -7.48
C ASN A 431 -3.16 -17.26 -6.80
N LEU A 432 -3.70 -16.28 -7.52
CA LEU A 432 -4.67 -15.33 -6.98
C LEU A 432 -6.13 -15.72 -7.29
N ASP A 433 -6.36 -16.66 -8.20
CA ASP A 433 -7.69 -17.21 -8.50
C ASP A 433 -7.87 -18.62 -7.93
N SER A 434 -9.12 -19.02 -7.78
CA SER A 434 -9.46 -20.27 -7.10
C SER A 434 -9.02 -21.54 -7.82
N ILE A 435 -8.94 -21.52 -9.15
CA ILE A 435 -8.51 -22.68 -9.93
C ILE A 435 -7.02 -22.88 -9.74
N SER A 436 -6.22 -21.85 -10.03
CA SER A 436 -4.76 -21.91 -9.89
C SER A 436 -4.32 -22.18 -8.46
N TYR A 437 -4.98 -21.58 -7.46
CA TYR A 437 -4.68 -21.81 -6.04
C TYR A 437 -4.97 -23.26 -5.64
N GLY A 438 -6.15 -23.78 -6.02
CA GLY A 438 -6.54 -25.16 -5.73
C GLY A 438 -5.60 -26.18 -6.38
N ASP A 439 -5.18 -25.94 -7.61
CA ASP A 439 -4.25 -26.82 -8.32
C ASP A 439 -2.84 -26.77 -7.73
N CYS A 440 -2.37 -25.60 -7.30
CA CYS A 440 -1.11 -25.47 -6.56
C CYS A 440 -1.10 -26.32 -5.28
N LEU A 441 -2.18 -26.24 -4.47
CA LEU A 441 -2.31 -27.04 -3.26
C LEU A 441 -2.29 -28.54 -3.56
N LYS A 442 -3.07 -29.00 -4.56
CA LYS A 442 -3.10 -30.42 -4.95
C LYS A 442 -1.71 -30.92 -5.35
N GLN A 443 -1.01 -30.18 -6.24
CA GLN A 443 0.30 -30.59 -6.73
C GLN A 443 1.35 -30.67 -5.63
N ARG A 444 1.30 -29.76 -4.65
CA ARG A 444 2.27 -29.73 -3.55
C ARG A 444 1.94 -30.75 -2.46
N PHE A 445 0.69 -30.91 -2.07
CA PHE A 445 0.33 -31.94 -1.09
C PHE A 445 0.52 -33.36 -1.63
N LEU A 446 0.29 -33.61 -2.92
CA LEU A 446 0.55 -34.93 -3.53
C LEU A 446 2.04 -35.28 -3.61
N LYS A 447 2.93 -34.30 -3.83
CA LYS A 447 4.39 -34.51 -3.89
C LYS A 447 5.03 -34.87 -2.55
N HIS A 448 4.30 -34.78 -1.45
CA HIS A 448 4.81 -35.03 -0.09
C HIS A 448 4.12 -36.20 0.62
N SER A 449 3.21 -36.91 -0.07
CA SER A 449 2.57 -38.14 0.42
C SER A 449 3.31 -39.42 -0.03
N HIS A 450 4.46 -39.26 -0.68
CA HIS A 450 5.42 -40.29 -1.08
C HIS A 450 6.80 -39.87 -0.59
#